data_AF-A0A654E0W9-F1
#
_entry.id   AF-A0A654E0W9-F1
#
_cell.length_a   1.000
_cell.length_b   1.000
_cell.length_c   1.000
_cell.angle_alpha   90.00
_cell.angle_beta   90.00
_cell.angle_gamma   90.00
#
_symmetry.space_group_name_H-M   'P 1'
#
loop_
_entity.id
_entity.type
_entity.pdbx_description
1 polymer ?
#
loop_
_entity_poly.entity_id
_entity_poly.type
_entity_poly.pdbx_seq_one_letter_code
_entity_poly.pdbx_strand_id
1 'polypeptide(L)'
;MRNYISIAALAFLAFSCGEAGVGFNIGKEFPVSIPVDLPNGTPELIGTIPGDPPPVKRSEEYSLAGAGYDDLDALDAVEVIGLSFEITGVDDFEKFDLDGIEIDLVAQSGATIAQISVTTPQLSNVTKTSISNSAGLAALESALANQEDITTDVIFDFGEVPNEDVNFEFVLYFDVVAKVRDL
;
A
#
# COMPACT_ATOMS: atom_id res chain seq x y z
N MET A 1 49.28 -26.72 -33.17
CA MET A 1 47.83 -26.46 -33.31
C MET A 1 47.60 -24.99 -32.97
N ARG A 2 47.29 -24.16 -33.98
CA ARG A 2 46.92 -22.75 -33.80
C ARG A 2 45.39 -22.70 -33.91
N ASN A 3 44.70 -22.37 -32.82
CA ASN A 3 43.30 -22.01 -32.86
C ASN A 3 43.16 -20.55 -32.41
N TYR A 4 42.50 -19.80 -33.27
CA TYR A 4 42.43 -18.35 -33.32
C TYR A 4 41.48 -17.82 -32.26
N ILE A 5 41.88 -16.71 -31.62
CA ILE A 5 41.03 -15.87 -30.79
C ILE A 5 40.03 -15.19 -31.72
N SER A 6 38.76 -15.57 -31.63
CA SER A 6 37.68 -14.87 -32.31
C SER A 6 37.14 -13.77 -31.39
N ILE A 7 37.72 -12.58 -31.54
CA ILE A 7 37.10 -11.32 -31.14
C ILE A 7 35.91 -11.09 -32.06
N ALA A 8 34.69 -11.23 -31.54
CA ALA A 8 33.50 -10.70 -32.19
C ALA A 8 33.24 -9.31 -31.59
N ALA A 9 33.92 -8.32 -32.17
CA ALA A 9 33.66 -6.91 -31.94
C ALA A 9 32.83 -6.36 -33.10
N LEU A 10 31.85 -5.52 -32.74
CA LEU A 10 31.08 -4.57 -33.54
C LEU A 10 30.00 -5.09 -34.50
N ALA A 11 28.77 -4.62 -34.26
CA ALA A 11 28.20 -3.49 -35.00
C ALA A 11 26.98 -2.97 -34.21
N PHE A 12 27.09 -1.88 -33.43
CA PHE A 12 26.80 -0.52 -33.88
C PHE A 12 25.90 -0.44 -35.13
N LEU A 13 24.62 -0.72 -34.93
CA LEU A 13 23.57 -0.16 -35.78
C LEU A 13 23.24 1.24 -35.26
N ALA A 14 24.09 2.20 -35.62
CA ALA A 14 23.71 3.60 -35.67
C ALA A 14 22.87 3.79 -36.93
N PHE A 15 21.54 3.71 -36.80
CA PHE A 15 20.60 4.22 -37.78
C PHE A 15 19.58 5.11 -37.08
N SER A 16 19.89 6.42 -37.13
CA SER A 16 19.01 7.58 -37.08
C SER A 16 17.49 7.29 -37.08
N CYS A 17 16.91 7.23 -35.88
CA CYS A 17 15.63 7.84 -35.54
C CYS A 17 15.91 8.75 -34.34
N GLY A 18 15.32 9.95 -34.32
CA GLY A 18 15.71 11.09 -33.47
C GLY A 18 15.88 10.79 -31.99
N GLU A 19 16.51 11.72 -31.26
CA GLU A 19 16.69 11.72 -29.80
C GLU A 19 15.38 11.36 -29.06
N ALA A 20 15.10 10.08 -28.96
CA ALA A 20 14.19 9.49 -28.02
C ALA A 20 15.14 8.85 -27.02
N GLY A 21 15.39 9.56 -25.92
CA GLY A 21 16.19 9.07 -24.81
C GLY A 21 15.80 7.64 -24.44
N VAL A 22 16.77 6.86 -23.96
CA VAL A 22 16.49 5.51 -23.47
C VAL A 22 15.70 5.65 -22.18
N GLY A 23 14.41 5.29 -22.24
CA GLY A 23 13.56 5.22 -21.05
C GLY A 23 13.65 3.85 -20.38
N PHE A 24 13.69 3.81 -19.06
CA PHE A 24 13.60 2.58 -18.27
C PHE A 24 12.61 2.72 -17.12
N ASN A 25 11.99 1.60 -16.74
CA ASN A 25 11.01 1.53 -15.66
C ASN A 25 11.68 1.00 -14.39
N ILE A 26 11.46 1.67 -13.27
CA ILE A 26 11.89 1.22 -11.93
C ILE A 26 10.63 0.86 -11.15
N GLY A 27 10.49 -0.40 -10.76
CA GLY A 27 9.46 -0.80 -9.79
C GLY A 27 9.96 -0.53 -8.37
N LYS A 28 9.18 0.19 -7.57
CA LYS A 28 9.44 0.43 -6.16
C LYS A 28 8.19 0.13 -5.35
N GLU A 29 8.40 -0.45 -4.18
CA GLU A 29 7.37 -0.81 -3.24
C GLU A 29 7.57 -0.01 -1.96
N PHE A 30 6.50 0.58 -1.45
CA PHE A 30 6.53 1.41 -0.24
C PHE A 30 5.67 0.75 0.84
N PRO A 31 6.26 0.13 1.87
CA PRO A 31 5.53 -0.39 3.01
C PRO A 31 5.19 0.74 3.99
N VAL A 32 3.97 0.72 4.50
CA VAL A 32 3.47 1.62 5.54
C VAL A 32 3.02 0.78 6.71
N SER A 33 3.87 0.72 7.75
CA SER A 33 3.60 0.02 8.99
C SER A 33 2.71 0.86 9.91
N ILE A 34 1.56 0.30 10.27
CA ILE A 34 0.57 0.92 11.14
C ILE A 34 0.42 -0.01 12.37
N PRO A 35 0.97 0.37 13.53
CA PRO A 35 0.79 -0.40 14.75
C PRO A 35 -0.66 -0.26 15.22
N VAL A 36 -1.30 -1.37 15.57
CA VAL A 36 -2.65 -1.40 16.10
C VAL A 36 -2.63 -1.95 17.52
N ASP A 37 -3.07 -1.13 18.47
CA ASP A 37 -3.18 -1.47 19.89
C ASP A 37 -4.64 -1.30 20.33
N LEU A 38 -5.26 -2.42 20.70
CA LEU A 38 -6.65 -2.50 21.14
C LEU A 38 -6.69 -2.88 22.61
N PRO A 39 -6.67 -1.90 23.52
CA PRO A 39 -6.80 -2.18 24.93
C PRO A 39 -8.17 -2.79 25.26
N ASN A 40 -8.14 -3.78 26.13
CA ASN A 40 -9.29 -4.54 26.61
C ASN A 40 -10.44 -3.60 27.02
N GLY A 41 -11.63 -3.87 26.46
CA GLY A 41 -12.84 -3.17 26.85
C GLY A 41 -12.89 -1.69 26.43
N THR A 42 -12.05 -1.25 25.49
CA THR A 42 -12.21 0.10 24.95
C THR A 42 -13.38 0.20 23.98
N PRO A 43 -14.43 1.00 24.29
CA PRO A 43 -15.62 1.09 23.47
C PRO A 43 -15.55 2.32 22.55
N GLU A 44 -15.35 2.11 21.25
CA GLU A 44 -15.96 2.97 20.24
C GLU A 44 -17.16 2.23 19.66
N LEU A 45 -18.25 2.22 20.43
CA LEU A 45 -19.50 1.54 20.07
C LEU A 45 -20.15 2.27 18.89
N ILE A 46 -20.08 1.70 17.69
CA ILE A 46 -20.84 2.23 16.55
C ILE A 46 -22.23 1.61 16.55
N GLY A 47 -23.16 2.24 17.26
CA GLY A 47 -24.58 1.91 17.21
C GLY A 47 -24.94 0.62 17.95
N THR A 48 -25.63 0.73 19.07
CA THR A 48 -26.13 -0.45 19.79
C THR A 48 -27.46 -0.91 19.21
N ILE A 49 -27.48 -2.07 18.54
CA ILE A 49 -28.71 -2.85 18.31
C ILE A 49 -28.85 -3.84 19.48
N PRO A 50 -30.01 -3.93 20.18
CA PRO A 50 -30.18 -4.88 21.27
C PRO A 50 -30.17 -6.32 20.75
N GLY A 51 -29.15 -7.11 21.13
CA GLY A 51 -29.10 -8.55 20.88
C GLY A 51 -27.84 -9.05 20.19
N ASP A 52 -27.07 -8.17 19.55
CA ASP A 52 -25.76 -8.47 18.96
C ASP A 52 -24.64 -7.78 19.76
N PRO A 53 -23.44 -8.38 19.86
CA PRO A 53 -22.26 -7.70 20.37
C PRO A 53 -22.02 -6.43 19.53
N PRO A 54 -21.66 -5.30 20.17
CA PRO A 54 -21.52 -4.04 19.45
C PRO A 54 -20.23 -4.04 18.62
N PRO A 55 -20.28 -3.60 17.35
CA PRO A 55 -19.08 -3.51 16.54
C PRO A 55 -18.16 -2.40 17.07
N VAL A 56 -16.86 -2.64 16.97
CA VAL A 56 -15.82 -1.67 17.35
C VAL A 56 -15.10 -1.23 16.09
N LYS A 57 -15.07 0.09 15.85
CA LYS A 57 -14.23 0.66 14.79
C LYS A 57 -12.98 1.29 15.35
N ARG A 58 -11.87 1.10 14.65
CA ARG A 58 -10.57 1.67 15.03
C ARG A 58 -9.87 2.22 13.82
N SER A 59 -9.58 3.51 13.87
CA SER A 59 -8.95 4.32 12.82
C SER A 59 -7.54 4.66 13.24
N GLU A 60 -6.58 4.42 12.35
CA GLU A 60 -5.18 4.81 12.52
C GLU A 60 -4.74 5.61 11.29
N GLU A 61 -4.23 6.82 11.55
CA GLU A 61 -3.81 7.77 10.51
C GLU A 61 -2.29 7.72 10.32
N TYR A 62 -1.83 7.56 9.08
CA TYR A 62 -0.40 7.60 8.74
C TYR A 62 -0.11 8.45 7.50
N SER A 63 0.89 9.32 7.60
CA SER A 63 1.34 10.15 6.49
C SER A 63 2.40 9.43 5.66
N LEU A 64 2.28 9.49 4.34
CA LEU A 64 3.32 9.04 3.41
C LEU A 64 4.49 10.05 3.30
N ALA A 65 4.40 11.19 3.99
CA ALA A 65 5.47 12.19 4.01
C ALA A 65 6.77 11.58 4.54
N GLY A 66 7.83 11.63 3.73
CA GLY A 66 9.14 11.09 4.11
C GLY A 66 9.29 9.57 3.97
N ALA A 67 8.36 8.87 3.30
CA ALA A 67 8.49 7.43 2.96
C ALA A 67 9.63 7.11 1.95
N GLY A 68 10.55 8.06 1.71
CA GLY A 68 11.67 7.89 0.77
C GLY A 68 11.25 8.05 -0.69
N TYR A 69 10.33 8.97 -0.97
CA TYR A 69 9.99 9.39 -2.34
C TYR A 69 11.07 10.26 -2.99
N ASP A 70 12.17 10.58 -2.33
CA ASP A 70 13.30 11.33 -2.91
C ASP A 70 13.82 10.68 -4.22
N ASP A 71 13.67 9.35 -4.36
CA ASP A 71 13.99 8.62 -5.60
C ASP A 71 12.97 8.85 -6.73
N LEU A 72 11.80 9.43 -6.43
CA LEU A 72 10.77 9.82 -7.39
C LEU A 72 11.02 11.22 -7.99
N ASP A 73 11.96 12.01 -7.45
CA ASP A 73 12.26 13.37 -7.90
C ASP A 73 12.85 13.45 -9.32
N ALA A 74 13.33 12.33 -9.86
CA ALA A 74 13.92 12.21 -11.19
C ALA A 74 12.98 11.58 -12.23
N LEU A 75 11.68 11.45 -11.94
CA LEU A 75 10.76 10.67 -12.76
C LEU A 75 9.94 11.52 -13.73
N ASP A 76 9.79 10.98 -14.94
CA ASP A 76 9.01 11.57 -16.02
C ASP A 76 7.51 11.17 -15.90
N ALA A 77 7.22 10.03 -15.26
CA ALA A 77 5.87 9.59 -14.90
C ALA A 77 5.89 8.57 -13.75
N VAL A 78 4.80 8.54 -12.98
CA VAL A 78 4.51 7.55 -11.93
C VAL A 78 3.31 6.72 -12.37
N GLU A 79 3.31 5.42 -12.11
CA GLU A 79 2.18 4.51 -12.37
C GLU A 79 1.95 3.65 -11.13
N VAL A 80 0.71 3.59 -10.62
CA VAL A 80 0.38 2.71 -9.49
C VAL A 80 -0.13 1.39 -10.04
N ILE A 81 0.66 0.33 -9.86
CA ILE A 81 0.35 -1.00 -10.41
C ILE A 81 -0.51 -1.85 -9.48
N GLY A 82 -0.53 -1.52 -8.19
CA GLY A 82 -1.36 -2.23 -7.23
C GLY A 82 -1.17 -1.77 -5.80
N LEU A 83 -2.04 -2.31 -4.95
CA LEU A 83 -1.96 -2.20 -3.52
C LEU A 83 -2.00 -3.61 -2.94
N SER A 84 -1.28 -3.83 -1.85
CA SER A 84 -1.35 -5.08 -1.09
C SER A 84 -1.27 -4.79 0.39
N PHE A 85 -1.77 -5.71 1.21
CA PHE A 85 -1.72 -5.57 2.66
C PHE A 85 -1.19 -6.83 3.33
N GLU A 86 -0.66 -6.68 4.53
CA GLU A 86 -0.21 -7.76 5.40
C GLU A 86 -0.65 -7.47 6.83
N ILE A 87 -0.96 -8.52 7.58
CA ILE A 87 -1.24 -8.44 9.01
C ILE A 87 -0.26 -9.37 9.70
N THR A 88 0.51 -8.85 10.66
CA THR A 88 1.50 -9.63 11.40
C THR A 88 1.38 -9.39 12.89
N GLY A 89 1.92 -10.32 13.68
CA GLY A 89 1.96 -10.18 15.14
C GLY A 89 0.67 -10.53 15.86
N VAL A 90 -0.35 -11.04 15.15
CA VAL A 90 -1.56 -11.58 15.79
C VAL A 90 -1.17 -12.89 16.50
N ASP A 91 -1.54 -13.04 17.77
CA ASP A 91 -1.31 -14.29 18.51
C ASP A 91 -2.13 -15.43 17.87
N ASP A 92 -1.50 -16.58 17.61
CA ASP A 92 -2.15 -17.74 17.01
C ASP A 92 -3.29 -18.32 17.89
N PHE A 93 -3.33 -17.97 19.18
CA PHE A 93 -4.39 -18.34 20.11
C PHE A 93 -5.55 -17.34 20.14
N GLU A 94 -5.37 -16.16 19.56
CA GLU A 94 -6.36 -15.10 19.49
C GLU A 94 -7.14 -15.19 18.18
N LYS A 95 -8.46 -15.32 18.27
CA LYS A 95 -9.36 -15.27 17.12
C LYS A 95 -10.45 -14.26 17.39
N PHE A 96 -10.34 -13.11 16.73
CA PHE A 96 -11.36 -12.07 16.78
C PHE A 96 -12.11 -12.05 15.46
N ASP A 97 -13.43 -11.98 15.55
CA ASP A 97 -14.24 -11.79 14.36
C ASP A 97 -14.03 -10.36 13.86
N LEU A 98 -13.70 -10.26 12.58
CA LEU A 98 -13.45 -9.01 11.87
C LEU A 98 -14.45 -9.00 10.72
N ASP A 99 -15.34 -8.01 10.71
CA ASP A 99 -16.34 -7.88 9.65
C ASP A 99 -15.70 -7.29 8.39
N GLY A 100 -14.69 -6.44 8.55
CA GLY A 100 -13.89 -5.93 7.45
C GLY A 100 -12.79 -4.97 7.87
N ILE A 101 -12.00 -4.58 6.88
CA ILE A 101 -11.00 -3.52 6.95
C ILE A 101 -11.37 -2.50 5.88
N GLU A 102 -11.53 -1.26 6.27
CA GLU A 102 -11.72 -0.12 5.39
C GLU A 102 -10.44 0.71 5.39
N ILE A 103 -9.96 1.10 4.21
CA ILE A 103 -8.73 1.87 4.03
C ILE A 103 -9.11 3.09 3.20
N ASP A 104 -8.99 4.26 3.82
CA ASP A 104 -9.22 5.54 3.20
C ASP A 104 -7.89 6.21 2.89
N LEU A 105 -7.66 6.51 1.62
CA LEU A 105 -6.55 7.31 1.16
C LEU A 105 -7.05 8.73 0.94
N VAL A 106 -6.44 9.70 1.62
CA VAL A 106 -6.87 11.10 1.60
C VAL A 106 -5.67 11.98 1.24
N ALA A 107 -5.84 12.87 0.26
CA ALA A 107 -4.83 13.87 -0.07
C ALA A 107 -4.74 14.93 1.04
N GLN A 108 -3.60 15.60 1.17
CA GLN A 108 -3.42 16.72 2.11
C GLN A 108 -4.50 17.81 1.99
N SER A 109 -5.08 17.98 0.80
CA SER A 109 -6.20 18.90 0.54
C SER A 109 -7.52 18.49 1.21
N GLY A 110 -7.59 17.29 1.81
CA GLY A 110 -8.78 16.67 2.39
C GLY A 110 -9.65 15.92 1.37
N ALA A 111 -9.20 15.81 0.11
CA ALA A 111 -9.92 15.06 -0.91
C ALA A 111 -9.66 13.55 -0.78
N THR A 112 -10.73 12.75 -0.77
CA THR A 112 -10.62 11.28 -0.83
C THR A 112 -10.04 10.85 -2.17
N ILE A 113 -8.91 10.15 -2.13
CA ILE A 113 -8.21 9.56 -3.27
C ILE A 113 -8.80 8.19 -3.60
N ALA A 114 -8.93 7.34 -2.59
CA ALA A 114 -9.47 6.00 -2.71
C ALA A 114 -10.12 5.59 -1.40
N GLN A 115 -11.17 4.77 -1.50
CA GLN A 115 -11.74 4.04 -0.38
C GLN A 115 -11.75 2.56 -0.78
N ILE A 116 -11.14 1.74 0.06
CA ILE A 116 -10.89 0.34 -0.21
C ILE A 116 -11.50 -0.46 0.94
N SER A 117 -12.33 -1.43 0.62
CA SER A 117 -12.86 -2.37 1.61
C SER A 117 -12.30 -3.76 1.34
N VAL A 118 -11.74 -4.37 2.38
CA VAL A 118 -11.26 -5.74 2.38
C VAL A 118 -12.11 -6.54 3.35
N THR A 119 -12.66 -7.66 2.89
CA THR A 119 -13.40 -8.58 3.75
C THR A 119 -12.46 -9.66 4.26
N THR A 120 -12.32 -9.76 5.58
CA THR A 120 -11.47 -10.75 6.25
C THR A 120 -12.27 -11.33 7.41
N PRO A 121 -12.77 -12.58 7.33
CA PRO A 121 -13.76 -13.09 8.28
C PRO A 121 -13.25 -13.17 9.73
N GLN A 122 -11.94 -13.20 9.94
CA GLN A 122 -11.30 -13.20 11.25
C GLN A 122 -9.97 -12.45 11.20
N LEU A 123 -9.63 -11.78 12.30
CA LEU A 123 -8.27 -11.27 12.52
C LEU A 123 -7.33 -12.47 12.66
N SER A 124 -6.31 -12.50 11.80
CA SER A 124 -5.25 -13.52 11.80
C SER A 124 -4.03 -12.96 11.11
N ASN A 125 -2.88 -13.62 11.26
CA ASN A 125 -1.72 -13.30 10.45
C ASN A 125 -2.05 -13.53 8.97
N VAL A 126 -2.01 -12.46 8.18
CA VAL A 126 -2.29 -12.48 6.74
C VAL A 126 -0.97 -12.22 6.05
N THR A 127 -0.47 -13.22 5.31
CA THR A 127 0.64 -13.01 4.39
C THR A 127 0.26 -11.98 3.33
N LYS A 128 1.22 -11.16 2.91
CA LYS A 128 1.03 -10.11 1.89
C LYS A 128 0.06 -10.52 0.77
N THR A 129 -1.08 -9.85 0.73
CA THR A 129 -2.21 -10.18 -0.15
C THR A 129 -2.59 -8.95 -0.99
N SER A 130 -2.74 -9.15 -2.31
CA SER A 130 -3.13 -8.09 -3.23
C SER A 130 -4.57 -7.64 -3.02
N ILE A 131 -4.76 -6.34 -2.97
CA ILE A 131 -6.07 -5.69 -2.91
C ILE A 131 -6.59 -5.57 -4.34
N SER A 132 -7.71 -6.24 -4.61
CA SER A 132 -8.36 -6.19 -5.91
C SER A 132 -9.27 -4.96 -6.01
N ASN A 133 -8.70 -3.75 -5.99
CA ASN A 133 -9.45 -2.53 -6.23
C ASN A 133 -8.70 -1.62 -7.21
N SER A 134 -9.37 -1.31 -8.34
CA SER A 134 -8.86 -0.38 -9.35
C SER A 134 -9.44 1.04 -9.20
N ALA A 135 -10.45 1.23 -8.36
CA ALA A 135 -11.03 2.53 -8.09
C ALA A 135 -10.06 3.34 -7.22
N GLY A 136 -9.75 4.57 -7.65
CA GLY A 136 -8.86 5.48 -6.92
C GLY A 136 -7.37 5.36 -7.26
N LEU A 137 -6.92 4.31 -7.96
CA LEU A 137 -5.51 4.16 -8.36
C LEU A 137 -5.02 5.32 -9.24
N ALA A 138 -5.85 5.83 -10.16
CA ALA A 138 -5.48 6.96 -11.00
C ALA A 138 -5.38 8.29 -10.23
N ALA A 139 -6.22 8.46 -9.19
CA ALA A 139 -6.13 9.63 -8.31
C ALA A 139 -4.87 9.53 -7.42
N LEU A 140 -4.56 8.33 -6.96
CA LEU A 140 -3.36 8.02 -6.19
C LEU A 140 -2.10 8.24 -7.03
N GLU A 141 -2.10 7.79 -8.28
CA GLU A 141 -1.04 8.05 -9.25
C GLU A 141 -0.81 9.56 -9.42
N SER A 142 -1.89 10.33 -9.61
CA SER A 142 -1.79 11.79 -9.75
C SER A 142 -1.25 12.45 -8.48
N ALA A 143 -1.69 12.03 -7.29
CA ALA A 143 -1.23 12.57 -6.02
C ALA A 143 0.26 12.29 -5.80
N LEU A 144 0.70 11.04 -6.07
CA LEU A 144 2.11 10.65 -5.98
C LEU A 144 2.98 11.37 -7.02
N ALA A 145 2.49 11.53 -8.25
CA ALA A 145 3.20 12.27 -9.30
C ALA A 145 3.37 13.76 -8.96
N ASN A 146 2.42 14.34 -8.25
CA ASN A 146 2.47 15.71 -7.76
C ASN A 146 3.25 15.88 -6.44
N GLN A 147 3.77 14.78 -5.89
CA GLN A 147 4.40 14.76 -4.56
C GLN A 147 3.48 15.33 -3.46
N GLU A 148 2.17 15.10 -3.61
CA GLU A 148 1.22 15.48 -2.57
C GLU A 148 1.39 14.57 -1.37
N ASP A 149 1.32 15.13 -0.16
CA ASP A 149 1.25 14.32 1.04
C ASP A 149 -0.07 13.55 1.03
N ILE A 150 0.03 12.23 1.18
CA ILE A 150 -1.10 11.33 1.26
C ILE A 150 -1.19 10.82 2.69
N THR A 151 -2.40 10.85 3.21
CA THR A 151 -2.77 10.28 4.49
C THR A 151 -3.51 8.97 4.24
N THR A 152 -3.12 7.93 4.96
CA THR A 152 -3.82 6.64 4.99
C THR A 152 -4.52 6.52 6.32
N ASP A 153 -5.84 6.34 6.30
CA ASP A 153 -6.65 6.00 7.46
C ASP A 153 -7.12 4.55 7.31
N VAL A 154 -6.76 3.69 8.28
CA VAL A 154 -7.17 2.27 8.27
C VAL A 154 -8.15 2.03 9.39
N ILE A 155 -9.34 1.59 9.00
CA ILE A 155 -10.48 1.33 9.86
C ILE A 155 -10.71 -0.18 9.98
N PHE A 156 -10.53 -0.73 11.17
CA PHE A 156 -10.87 -2.13 11.47
C PHE A 156 -12.27 -2.21 12.04
N ASP A 157 -13.15 -3.02 11.45
CA ASP A 157 -14.53 -3.23 11.90
C ASP A 157 -14.64 -4.58 12.59
N PHE A 158 -14.51 -4.60 13.91
CA PHE A 158 -14.59 -5.83 14.70
C PHE A 158 -16.04 -6.20 14.93
N GLY A 159 -16.38 -7.48 14.74
CA GLY A 159 -17.73 -7.99 15.00
C GLY A 159 -18.06 -8.01 16.50
N GLU A 160 -17.05 -8.14 17.36
CA GLU A 160 -17.19 -8.11 18.82
C GLU A 160 -16.08 -7.31 19.50
N VAL A 161 -16.34 -6.81 20.71
CA VAL A 161 -15.32 -6.16 21.55
C VAL A 161 -14.33 -7.22 22.04
N PRO A 162 -13.01 -7.04 21.82
CA PRO A 162 -12.01 -7.93 22.39
C PRO A 162 -12.06 -7.97 23.93
N ASN A 163 -11.99 -9.17 24.50
CA ASN A 163 -11.99 -9.39 25.96
C ASN A 163 -10.58 -9.34 26.58
N GLU A 164 -9.57 -9.12 25.75
CA GLU A 164 -8.15 -9.02 26.09
C GLU A 164 -7.49 -7.94 25.22
N ASP A 165 -6.25 -7.56 25.56
CA ASP A 165 -5.51 -6.55 24.81
C ASP A 165 -5.02 -7.16 23.50
N VAL A 166 -5.44 -6.62 22.36
CA VAL A 166 -5.03 -7.13 21.04
C VAL A 166 -4.00 -6.20 20.44
N ASN A 167 -2.85 -6.75 20.07
CA ASN A 167 -1.76 -5.98 19.48
C ASN A 167 -1.30 -6.65 18.19
N PHE A 168 -1.27 -5.91 17.10
CA PHE A 168 -0.78 -6.41 15.82
C PHE A 168 -0.23 -5.27 14.96
N GLU A 169 0.43 -5.63 13.87
CA GLU A 169 0.93 -4.70 12.88
C GLU A 169 0.18 -4.91 11.56
N PHE A 170 -0.39 -3.83 11.04
CA PHE A 170 -0.95 -3.78 9.70
C PHE A 170 0.05 -3.08 8.77
N VAL A 171 0.36 -3.68 7.64
CA VAL A 171 1.29 -3.10 6.66
C VAL A 171 0.56 -2.92 5.34
N LEU A 172 0.46 -1.67 4.87
CA LEU A 172 -0.04 -1.34 3.54
C LEU A 172 1.13 -1.14 2.58
N TYR A 173 1.10 -1.84 1.44
CA TYR A 173 2.12 -1.76 0.40
C TYR A 173 1.57 -1.02 -0.81
N PHE A 174 2.31 0.00 -1.25
CA PHE A 174 2.07 0.70 -2.50
C PHE A 174 3.05 0.19 -3.55
N ASP A 175 2.53 -0.54 -4.55
CA ASP A 175 3.34 -1.03 -5.66
C ASP A 175 3.30 0.01 -6.80
N VAL A 176 4.45 0.65 -7.05
CA VAL A 176 4.56 1.79 -7.96
C VAL A 176 5.63 1.51 -9.01
N VAL A 177 5.36 1.90 -10.26
CA VAL A 177 6.33 1.92 -11.35
C VAL A 177 6.64 3.35 -11.72
N ALA A 178 7.90 3.68 -11.56
CA ALA A 178 8.52 4.93 -11.93
C ALA A 178 9.09 4.86 -13.35
N LYS A 179 8.76 5.80 -14.22
CA LYS A 179 9.31 5.89 -15.59
C LYS A 179 10.38 6.98 -15.63
N VAL A 180 11.63 6.59 -15.89
CA VAL A 180 12.76 7.50 -16.04
C VAL A 180 13.03 7.68 -17.53
N ARG A 181 13.15 8.92 -18.01
CA ARG A 181 13.81 9.22 -19.29
C ARG A 181 15.17 9.83 -19.01
N ASP A 182 16.22 9.22 -19.57
CA ASP A 182 17.53 9.86 -19.65
C ASP A 182 17.48 10.87 -20.81
N LEU A 183 17.56 12.17 -20.49
CA LEU A 183 17.49 13.29 -21.44
C LEU A 183 18.87 13.66 -21.98
#